data_AF-T1SBY2-F1
#
_entry.id   AF-T1SBY2-F1
#
_cell.length_a   1.000
_cell.length_b   1.000
_cell.length_c   1.000
_cell.angle_alpha   90.00
_cell.angle_beta   90.00
_cell.angle_gamma   90.00
#
_symmetry.space_group_name_H-M   'P 1'
#
loop_
_entity.id
_entity.type
_entity.pdbx_description
1 polymer ?
#
loop_
_entity_poly.entity_id
_entity_poly.type
_entity_poly.pdbx_seq_one_letter_code
_entity_poly.pdbx_strand_id
1 'polypeptide(L)'
;VIQNKMHKLDAMMMTNVRTAAINADCILIVIDVCKVPEKVDDIMEGGTSNVKEKPPMLLVLNKKDLIKPGEISKRIEWYEKFGGADHVLPVSAKY
;
A
#
# COMPACT_ATOMS: atom_id res chain seq x y z
N VAL A 1 -13.90 -1.74 24.27
CA VAL A 1 -14.06 -1.68 22.79
C VAL A 1 -14.10 -0.22 22.40
N ILE A 2 -13.03 0.32 21.82
CA ILE A 2 -12.98 1.72 21.37
C ILE A 2 -13.66 1.77 20.02
N GLN A 3 -14.79 2.49 19.92
CA GLN A 3 -15.46 2.70 18.63
C GLN A 3 -14.61 3.65 17.80
N ASN A 4 -13.99 3.13 16.74
CA ASN A 4 -13.24 3.91 15.76
C ASN A 4 -14.26 4.75 14.97
N LYS A 5 -14.53 5.97 15.44
CA LYS A 5 -15.57 6.82 14.87
C LYS A 5 -14.99 7.56 13.66
N MET A 6 -15.14 6.98 12.47
CA MET A 6 -14.74 7.65 11.22
C MET A 6 -15.39 9.03 11.13
N HIS A 7 -14.57 10.07 11.01
CA HIS A 7 -15.09 11.41 10.78
C HIS A 7 -15.61 11.51 9.33
N LYS A 8 -16.52 12.47 9.08
CA LYS A 8 -17.07 12.70 7.73
C LYS A 8 -15.97 12.98 6.69
N LEU A 9 -14.88 13.60 7.13
CA LEU A 9 -13.72 13.87 6.29
C LEU A 9 -13.03 12.57 5.86
N ASP A 10 -12.78 11.66 6.80
CA ASP A 10 -12.15 10.36 6.53
C ASP A 10 -12.98 9.54 5.53
N ALA A 11 -14.32 9.55 5.69
CA ALA A 11 -15.23 8.88 4.78
C ALA A 11 -15.21 9.47 3.36
N MET A 12 -15.17 10.80 3.23
CA MET A 12 -15.03 11.47 1.93
C MET A 12 -13.69 11.14 1.27
N MET A 13 -12.59 11.14 2.04
CA MET A 13 -11.27 10.79 1.52
C MET A 13 -11.21 9.35 1.01
N MET A 14 -11.75 8.38 1.76
CA MET A 14 -11.78 6.99 1.33
C MET A 14 -12.66 6.76 0.10
N THR A 15 -13.75 7.53 -0.04
CA THR A 15 -14.59 7.49 -1.26
C THR A 15 -13.80 7.92 -2.50
N ASN A 16 -12.97 8.95 -2.37
CA ASN A 16 -12.12 9.41 -3.47
C ASN A 16 -11.06 8.37 -3.85
N VAL A 17 -10.41 7.74 -2.87
CA VAL A 17 -9.43 6.67 -3.10
C VAL A 17 -10.09 5.49 -3.84
N ARG A 18 -11.27 5.06 -3.39
CA ARG A 18 -12.02 3.97 -4.04
C ARG A 18 -12.39 4.31 -5.48
N THR A 19 -12.88 5.53 -5.72
CA THR A 19 -13.28 5.97 -7.06
C THR A 19 -12.09 6.03 -8.01
N ALA A 20 -10.92 6.48 -7.53
CA ALA A 20 -9.69 6.51 -8.31
C ALA A 20 -9.20 5.09 -8.64
N ALA A 21 -9.27 4.15 -7.68
CA ALA A 21 -8.80 2.78 -7.86
C ALA A 21 -9.65 1.95 -8.84
N ILE A 22 -10.97 2.18 -8.91
CA ILE A 22 -11.89 1.40 -9.77
C ILE A 22 -11.59 1.56 -11.26
N ASN A 23 -11.18 2.75 -11.69
CA ASN A 23 -10.97 3.07 -13.12
C ASN A 23 -9.49 3.21 -13.47
N ALA A 24 -8.58 2.76 -12.62
CA ALA A 24 -7.14 2.88 -12.85
C ALA A 24 -6.62 1.75 -13.74
N ASP A 25 -5.76 2.09 -14.70
CA ASP A 25 -5.04 1.10 -15.50
C ASP A 25 -3.92 0.42 -14.71
N CYS A 26 -3.41 1.07 -13.65
CA CYS A 26 -2.43 0.52 -12.71
C CYS A 26 -2.56 1.18 -11.34
N ILE A 27 -2.20 0.46 -10.28
CA ILE A 27 -2.20 0.97 -8.91
C ILE A 27 -0.77 1.07 -8.39
N LEU A 28 -0.40 2.26 -7.92
CA LEU A 28 0.86 2.51 -7.23
C LEU A 28 0.59 2.66 -5.73
N ILE A 29 1.11 1.73 -4.93
CA ILE A 29 1.01 1.82 -3.47
C ILE A 29 2.35 2.22 -2.91
N VAL A 30 2.40 3.38 -2.26
CA VAL A 30 3.62 3.89 -1.63
C VAL A 30 3.55 3.62 -0.13
N ILE A 31 4.53 2.89 0.39
CA ILE A 31 4.64 2.59 1.81
C ILE A 31 5.97 3.08 2.37
N ASP A 32 5.94 3.43 3.66
CA ASP A 32 7.13 3.80 4.41
C ASP A 32 7.82 2.54 4.91
N VAL A 33 9.03 2.28 4.41
CA VAL A 33 9.75 1.03 4.74
C VAL A 33 10.20 0.96 6.21
N CYS A 34 10.25 2.10 6.91
CA CYS A 34 10.63 2.16 8.32
C CYS A 34 9.50 1.68 9.25
N LYS A 35 8.24 1.71 8.80
CA LYS A 35 7.10 1.26 9.61
C LYS A 35 7.01 -0.25 9.64
N VAL A 36 6.26 -0.80 10.61
CA VAL A 36 5.98 -2.25 10.68
C VAL A 36 5.26 -2.69 9.39
N PRO A 37 5.60 -3.85 8.80
CA PRO A 37 4.96 -4.28 7.57
C PRO A 37 3.51 -4.69 7.84
N GLU A 38 2.61 -4.19 7.00
CA GLU A 38 1.18 -4.48 7.03
C GLU A 38 0.78 -5.04 5.66
N LYS A 39 -0.26 -5.89 5.62
CA LYS A 39 -0.72 -6.42 4.33
C LYS A 39 -1.39 -5.31 3.55
N VAL A 40 -1.15 -5.28 2.24
CA VAL A 40 -1.78 -4.31 1.35
C VAL A 40 -3.31 -4.46 1.37
N ASP A 41 -3.81 -5.69 1.49
CA ASP A 41 -5.24 -5.95 1.57
C ASP A 41 -5.87 -5.33 2.83
N ASP A 42 -5.14 -5.27 3.95
CA ASP A 42 -5.61 -4.64 5.21
C ASP A 42 -5.66 -3.11 5.06
N ILE A 43 -4.71 -2.52 4.31
CA ILE A 43 -4.69 -1.08 3.98
C ILE A 43 -5.84 -0.74 3.01
N MET A 44 -6.24 -1.69 2.18
CA MET A 44 -7.30 -1.56 1.19
C MET A 44 -8.65 -2.09 1.67
N GLU A 45 -8.85 -2.39 2.96
CA GLU A 45 -10.16 -2.75 3.52
C GLU A 45 -11.18 -1.62 3.28
N GLY A 46 -11.89 -1.71 2.14
CA GLY A 46 -12.82 -0.73 1.62
C GLY A 46 -12.74 -0.47 0.10
N GLY A 47 -11.69 -0.94 -0.59
CA GLY A 47 -11.33 -0.44 -1.93
C GLY A 47 -11.49 -1.40 -3.12
N THR A 48 -11.06 -2.67 -3.00
CA THR A 48 -10.80 -3.49 -4.21
C THR A 48 -11.47 -4.86 -4.25
N SER A 49 -12.19 -5.28 -3.21
CA SER A 49 -12.78 -6.63 -3.11
C SER A 49 -13.88 -6.94 -4.14
N ASN A 50 -14.35 -5.94 -4.91
CA ASN A 50 -15.38 -6.10 -5.94
C ASN A 50 -14.90 -5.83 -7.38
N VAL A 51 -13.61 -5.58 -7.61
CA VAL A 51 -13.11 -5.36 -8.98
C VAL A 51 -12.79 -6.73 -9.59
N LYS A 52 -13.56 -7.16 -10.60
CA LYS A 52 -13.41 -8.46 -11.29
C LYS A 52 -12.03 -8.66 -11.91
N GLU A 53 -11.32 -7.57 -12.22
CA GLU A 53 -9.95 -7.54 -12.70
C GLU A 53 -9.19 -6.51 -11.85
N LYS A 54 -8.33 -6.97 -10.92
CA LYS A 54 -7.42 -6.06 -10.23
C LYS A 54 -6.43 -5.52 -11.26
N PRO A 55 -6.30 -4.19 -11.44
CA PRO A 55 -5.27 -3.63 -12.30
C PRO A 55 -3.88 -3.96 -11.73
N PRO A 56 -2.82 -4.01 -12.57
CA PRO A 56 -1.46 -4.27 -12.11
C PRO A 56 -1.06 -3.37 -10.94
N MET A 57 -0.52 -4.00 -9.87
CA MET A 57 -0.18 -3.35 -8.61
C MET A 57 1.33 -3.29 -8.42
N LEU A 58 1.87 -2.09 -8.35
CA LEU A 58 3.26 -1.82 -7.99
C LEU A 58 3.35 -1.32 -6.55
N LEU A 59 4.05 -2.07 -5.70
CA LEU A 59 4.34 -1.68 -4.33
C LEU A 59 5.70 -0.97 -4.26
N VAL A 60 5.67 0.29 -3.83
CA VAL A 60 6.84 1.14 -3.71
C VAL A 60 7.25 1.25 -2.25
N LEU A 61 8.41 0.65 -1.92
CA LEU A 61 9.02 0.77 -0.60
C LEU A 61 9.81 2.08 -0.52
N ASN A 62 9.14 3.15 -0.10
CA ASN A 62 9.73 4.47 0.03
C ASN A 62 10.58 4.61 1.30
N LYS A 63 11.48 5.59 1.30
CA LYS A 63 12.45 5.88 2.36
C LYS A 63 13.49 4.78 2.56
N LYS A 64 13.88 4.08 1.49
CA LYS A 64 14.93 3.05 1.55
C LYS A 64 16.27 3.57 2.09
N ASP A 65 16.50 4.88 2.03
CA ASP A 65 17.67 5.56 2.56
C ASP A 65 17.72 5.61 4.09
N LEU A 66 16.58 5.45 4.76
CA LEU A 66 16.47 5.52 6.21
C LEU A 66 16.56 4.14 6.91
N ILE A 67 16.63 3.05 6.15
CA ILE A 67 16.70 1.68 6.67
C ILE A 67 18.08 1.07 6.40
N LYS A 68 18.50 0.14 7.27
CA LYS A 68 19.78 -0.56 7.09
C LYS A 68 19.73 -1.48 5.86
N PRO A 69 20.82 -1.60 5.07
CA PRO A 69 20.86 -2.47 3.89
C PRO A 69 20.50 -3.95 4.14
N GLY A 70 20.76 -4.48 5.34
CA GLY A 70 20.38 -5.84 5.71
C GLY A 70 18.88 -6.00 6.05
N GLU A 71 18.23 -4.92 6.46
CA GLU A 71 16.80 -4.94 6.83
C GLU A 71 15.90 -4.73 5.61
N ILE A 72 16.30 -3.90 4.63
CA ILE A 72 15.53 -3.69 3.40
C ILE A 72 15.31 -5.00 2.62
N SER A 73 16.30 -5.88 2.58
CA SER A 73 16.19 -7.18 1.91
C SER A 73 15.09 -8.05 2.53
N LYS A 74 15.01 -8.08 3.86
CA LYS A 74 13.94 -8.79 4.60
C LYS A 74 12.57 -8.18 4.34
N ARG A 75 12.49 -6.86 4.18
CA ARG A 75 11.24 -6.16 3.87
C ARG A 75 10.75 -6.50 2.47
N ILE A 76 11.63 -6.47 1.48
CA ILE A 76 11.31 -6.84 0.10
C ILE A 76 10.78 -8.27 0.07
N GLU A 77 11.51 -9.22 0.67
CA GLU A 77 11.10 -10.63 0.70
C GLU A 77 9.75 -10.83 1.38
N TRP A 78 9.47 -10.09 2.46
CA TRP A 78 8.17 -10.16 3.13
C TRP A 78 7.04 -9.65 2.23
N TYR A 79 7.23 -8.52 1.54
CA TYR A 79 6.21 -7.95 0.67
C TYR A 79 5.99 -8.75 -0.62
N GLU A 80 7.03 -9.38 -1.17
CA GLU A 80 6.88 -10.31 -2.30
C GLU A 80 6.05 -11.54 -1.90
N LYS A 81 6.20 -12.04 -0.67
CA LYS A 81 5.47 -13.22 -0.18
C LYS A 81 4.07 -12.92 0.35
N PHE A 82 3.89 -11.80 1.03
CA PHE A 82 2.68 -11.49 1.82
C PHE A 82 1.98 -10.20 1.42
N GLY A 83 2.60 -9.37 0.57
CA GLY A 83 2.09 -8.06 0.18
C GLY A 83 1.03 -8.10 -0.92
N GLY A 84 0.94 -9.18 -1.72
CA GLY A 84 -0.11 -9.34 -2.73
C GLY A 84 -0.02 -8.37 -3.91
N ALA A 85 1.16 -7.79 -4.16
CA ALA A 85 1.45 -6.92 -5.30
C ALA A 85 2.20 -7.70 -6.40
N ASP A 86 2.05 -7.29 -7.66
CA ASP A 86 2.71 -7.93 -8.80
C ASP A 86 4.23 -7.63 -8.81
N HIS A 87 4.59 -6.42 -8.39
CA HIS A 87 5.98 -5.97 -8.34
C HIS A 87 6.25 -5.17 -7.06
N VAL A 88 7.47 -5.30 -6.54
CA VAL A 88 7.97 -4.56 -5.37
C VAL A 88 9.22 -3.79 -5.77
N LEU A 89 9.22 -2.47 -5.54
CA LEU A 89 10.31 -1.58 -5.92
C LEU A 89 10.75 -0.70 -4.73
N PRO A 90 11.97 -0.86 -4.22
CA PRO A 90 12.50 0.04 -3.20
C PRO A 90 13.00 1.35 -3.80
N VAL A 91 12.52 2.48 -3.27
CA VAL A 91 12.91 3.84 -3.72
C VAL A 91 13.24 4.74 -2.54
N SER A 92 13.90 5.85 -2.83
CA SER A 92 13.92 7.01 -1.95
C SER A 92 13.33 8.17 -2.72
N ALA A 93 12.12 8.60 -2.40
CA ALA A 93 11.47 9.72 -3.11
C ALA A 93 12.15 11.08 -2.85
N LYS A 94 13.19 11.12 -2.01
CA LYS A 94 14.02 12.31 -1.80
C LYS A 94 15.00 12.55 -2.95
N TYR A 95 15.38 11.50 -3.67
CA TYR A 95 16.40 11.51 -4.71
C TYR A 95 15.82 10.99 -6.03
#